data_AF-A0AAV5EDQ6-F1
#
_entry.id   AF-A0AAV5EDQ6-F1
#
_cell.length_a   1.000
_cell.length_b   1.000
_cell.length_c   1.000
_cell.angle_alpha   90.00
_cell.angle_beta   90.00
_cell.angle_gamma   90.00
#
_symmetry.space_group_name_H-M   'P 1'
#
loop_
_entity.id
_entity.type
_entity.pdbx_description
1 polymer ?
#
loop_
_entity_poly.entity_id
_entity_poly.type
_entity_poly.pdbx_seq_one_letter_code
_entity_poly.pdbx_strand_id
1 'polypeptide(L)'
;MKLRLWVVEIMHKYIKTSGKGNKHAALASISGELTWEKPIYSDFLVLSRESEYAAWTLVNGYALNHATIATHRLESDIRSINKFNKFVEDNGFRLNSEGGTLKVSPDGLLQQSSTVADSALFTFADGVIESIPRSYIEFAERLLLPQFKDLQAEEVKEHHRRDGFEVGNADKIFESTSTEQLTRRSA
;
A
#
# COMPACT_ATOMS: atom_id res chain seq x y z
N MET A 1 -10.54 14.02 -8.77
CA MET A 1 -11.05 14.95 -7.74
C MET A 1 -10.08 16.12 -7.61
N LYS A 2 -10.53 17.37 -7.55
CA LYS A 2 -9.65 18.51 -7.22
C LYS A 2 -9.67 18.72 -5.71
N LEU A 3 -8.51 18.74 -5.07
CA LEU A 3 -8.39 19.04 -3.63
C LEU A 3 -8.82 20.49 -3.36
N ARG A 4 -9.41 20.71 -2.18
CA ARG A 4 -9.77 22.05 -1.71
C ARG A 4 -8.53 22.92 -1.49
N LEU A 5 -8.69 24.24 -1.64
CA LEU A 5 -7.58 25.20 -1.56
C LEU A 5 -6.79 25.09 -0.24
N TRP A 6 -7.48 25.00 0.89
CA TRP A 6 -6.83 24.89 2.21
C TRP A 6 -6.00 23.60 2.36
N VAL A 7 -6.37 22.51 1.67
CA VAL A 7 -5.59 21.26 1.68
C VAL A 7 -4.29 21.46 0.90
N VAL A 8 -4.39 22.12 -0.25
CA VAL A 8 -3.23 22.47 -1.08
C VAL A 8 -2.27 23.41 -0.33
N GLU A 9 -2.80 24.37 0.43
CA GLU A 9 -2.01 25.29 1.26
C GLU A 9 -1.22 24.55 2.34
N ILE A 10 -1.83 23.56 3.01
CA ILE A 10 -1.14 22.70 3.99
C ILE A 10 -0.01 21.92 3.31
N MET A 11 -0.26 21.29 2.16
CA MET A 11 0.78 20.56 1.42
C MET A 11 1.94 21.48 1.02
N HIS A 12 1.63 22.67 0.47
CA HIS A 12 2.63 23.65 0.08
C HIS A 12 3.47 24.15 1.25
N LYS A 13 2.88 24.26 2.46
CA LYS A 13 3.62 24.60 3.67
C LYS A 13 4.78 23.63 3.91
N TYR A 14 4.49 22.33 3.94
CA TYR A 14 5.51 21.30 4.16
C TYR A 14 6.51 21.17 3.01
N ILE A 15 6.04 21.23 1.76
CA ILE A 15 6.92 21.21 0.57
C ILE A 15 7.92 22.36 0.63
N LYS A 16 7.50 23.56 1.06
CA LYS A 16 8.40 24.72 1.20
C LYS A 16 9.51 24.47 2.22
N THR A 17 9.20 23.81 3.34
CA THR A 17 10.21 23.47 4.37
C THR A 17 11.22 22.41 3.89
N SER A 18 10.82 21.55 2.95
CA SER A 18 11.69 20.53 2.37
C SER A 18 12.78 21.10 1.46
N GLY A 19 12.59 22.31 0.92
CA GLY A 19 13.57 22.98 0.08
C GLY A 19 13.89 22.16 -1.18
N LYS A 20 15.10 21.56 -1.22
CA LYS A 20 15.55 20.67 -2.32
C LYS A 20 15.54 19.19 -1.93
N GLY A 21 14.87 18.81 -0.84
CA GLY A 21 14.79 17.42 -0.37
C GLY A 21 14.26 16.45 -1.43
N ASN A 22 13.40 16.92 -2.33
CA ASN A 22 12.92 16.17 -3.48
C ASN A 22 14.03 15.66 -4.43
N LYS A 23 15.22 16.29 -4.43
CA LYS A 23 16.38 15.82 -5.20
C LYS A 23 17.11 14.63 -4.55
N HIS A 24 16.74 14.28 -3.33
CA HIS A 24 17.38 13.26 -2.50
C HIS A 24 16.37 12.27 -1.90
N ALA A 25 15.23 12.05 -2.55
CA ALA A 25 14.16 11.17 -2.07
C ALA A 25 14.63 9.74 -1.74
N ALA A 26 15.56 9.18 -2.55
CA ALA A 26 16.13 7.86 -2.27
C ALA A 26 16.91 7.84 -0.95
N LEU A 27 17.66 8.90 -0.63
CA LEU A 27 18.38 9.03 0.65
C LEU A 27 17.38 9.09 1.82
N ALA A 28 16.32 9.88 1.69
CA ALA A 28 15.26 9.96 2.69
C ALA A 28 14.56 8.61 2.93
N SER A 29 14.32 7.85 1.85
CA SER A 29 13.72 6.52 1.93
C SER A 29 14.59 5.52 2.70
N ILE A 30 15.90 5.46 2.41
CA ILE A 30 16.81 4.52 3.08
C ILE A 30 17.13 4.91 4.52
N SER A 31 17.07 6.21 4.86
CA SER A 31 17.31 6.69 6.23
C SER A 31 16.04 6.72 7.09
N GLY A 32 14.86 6.53 6.50
CA GLY A 32 13.58 6.63 7.20
C GLY A 32 13.22 8.06 7.62
N GLU A 33 13.72 9.07 6.90
CA GLU A 33 13.56 10.47 7.27
C GLU A 33 12.47 11.18 6.45
N LEU A 34 11.79 12.14 7.08
CA LEU A 34 10.96 13.10 6.36
C LEU A 34 11.86 14.19 5.78
N THR A 35 11.60 14.59 4.54
CA THR A 35 12.36 15.70 3.94
C THR A 35 11.86 17.07 4.36
N TRP A 36 10.63 17.16 4.89
CA TRP A 36 10.01 18.36 5.44
C TRP A 36 10.06 18.35 6.97
N GLU A 37 9.70 19.49 7.58
CA GLU A 37 9.55 19.56 9.03
C GLU A 37 8.48 18.59 9.55
N LYS A 38 8.66 18.13 10.79
CA LYS A 38 7.69 17.25 11.45
C LYS A 38 6.30 17.93 11.48
N PRO A 39 5.22 17.26 11.07
CA PRO A 39 3.90 17.86 11.03
C PRO A 39 3.30 18.12 12.40
N ILE A 40 2.38 19.09 12.48
CA ILE A 40 1.45 19.26 13.60
C ILE A 40 0.20 18.41 13.41
N TYR A 41 -0.42 17.98 14.50
CA TYR A 41 -1.55 17.05 14.42
C TYR A 41 -2.78 17.63 13.71
N SER A 42 -3.04 18.93 13.89
CA SER A 42 -4.19 19.59 13.25
C SER A 42 -4.14 19.52 11.72
N ASP A 43 -2.95 19.64 11.13
CA ASP A 43 -2.80 19.53 9.67
C ASP A 43 -3.02 18.10 9.19
N PHE A 44 -2.46 17.13 9.91
CA PHE A 44 -2.67 15.72 9.62
C PHE A 44 -4.14 15.36 9.65
N LEU A 45 -4.90 15.87 10.63
CA LEU A 45 -6.35 15.67 10.70
C LEU A 45 -7.10 16.29 9.51
N VAL A 46 -6.73 17.50 9.08
CA VAL A 46 -7.34 18.14 7.92
C VAL A 46 -7.07 17.32 6.65
N LEU A 47 -5.83 16.87 6.45
CA LEU A 47 -5.48 16.02 5.32
C LEU A 47 -6.23 14.69 5.36
N SER A 48 -6.28 14.03 6.53
CA SER A 48 -6.92 12.71 6.69
C SER A 48 -8.40 12.74 6.32
N ARG A 49 -9.09 13.85 6.58
CA ARG A 49 -10.51 14.01 6.25
C ARG A 49 -10.79 14.20 4.75
N GLU A 50 -9.83 14.71 3.99
CA GLU A 50 -9.99 14.96 2.55
C GLU A 50 -9.31 13.88 1.70
N SER A 51 -8.15 13.39 2.13
CA SER A 51 -7.33 12.42 1.43
C SER A 51 -6.43 11.65 2.40
N GLU A 52 -6.79 10.40 2.67
CA GLU A 52 -5.97 9.51 3.51
C GLU A 52 -4.58 9.27 2.91
N TYR A 53 -4.45 9.26 1.58
CA TYR A 53 -3.16 9.21 0.89
C TYR A 53 -2.27 10.41 1.21
N ALA A 54 -2.84 11.63 1.21
CA ALA A 54 -2.11 12.83 1.59
C ALA A 54 -1.63 12.77 3.05
N ALA A 55 -2.50 12.30 3.95
CA ALA A 55 -2.17 12.12 5.35
C ALA A 55 -1.07 11.08 5.57
N TRP A 56 -1.17 9.91 4.91
CA TRP A 56 -0.15 8.87 4.96
C TRP A 56 1.20 9.39 4.47
N THR A 57 1.19 10.10 3.34
CA THR A 57 2.40 10.69 2.76
C THR A 57 3.03 11.71 3.71
N LEU A 58 2.23 12.57 4.36
CA LEU A 58 2.73 13.60 5.28
C LEU A 58 3.58 13.03 6.42
N VAL A 59 3.20 11.85 6.96
CA VAL A 59 3.85 11.24 8.14
C VAL A 59 4.79 10.08 7.82
N ASN A 60 4.78 9.56 6.59
CA ASN A 60 5.69 8.48 6.13
C ASN A 60 6.68 8.93 5.04
N GLY A 61 6.45 10.06 4.37
CA GLY A 61 7.35 10.62 3.36
C GLY A 61 7.62 9.67 2.20
N TYR A 62 8.89 9.42 1.93
CA TYR A 62 9.37 8.52 0.87
C TYR A 62 9.61 7.09 1.35
N ALA A 63 9.09 6.71 2.53
CA ALA A 63 9.16 5.34 2.99
C ALA A 63 8.49 4.38 1.98
N LEU A 64 9.00 3.16 1.89
CA LEU A 64 8.39 2.11 1.09
C LEU A 64 6.97 1.82 1.61
N ASN A 65 5.95 2.10 0.81
CA ASN A 65 4.56 1.90 1.22
C ASN A 65 4.20 0.41 1.35
N HIS A 66 4.66 -0.42 0.42
CA HIS A 66 4.55 -1.86 0.50
C HIS A 66 5.59 -2.54 -0.39
N ALA A 67 5.84 -3.81 -0.10
CA ALA A 67 6.45 -4.76 -1.02
C ALA A 67 5.42 -5.82 -1.40
N THR A 68 5.61 -6.47 -2.55
CA THR A 68 4.68 -7.47 -3.06
C THR A 68 5.37 -8.83 -3.17
N ILE A 69 4.81 -9.85 -2.53
CA ILE A 69 5.24 -11.24 -2.72
C ILE A 69 4.58 -11.79 -3.99
N ALA A 70 5.39 -12.22 -4.94
CA ALA A 70 4.93 -12.95 -6.13
C ALA A 70 4.63 -14.40 -5.75
N THR A 71 3.39 -14.71 -5.38
CA THR A 71 3.02 -16.03 -4.83
C THR A 71 3.29 -17.14 -5.83
N HIS A 72 3.11 -16.90 -7.13
CA HIS A 72 3.38 -17.86 -8.20
C HIS A 72 4.86 -18.30 -8.30
N ARG A 73 5.77 -17.64 -7.58
CA ARG A 73 7.19 -18.02 -7.48
C ARG A 73 7.51 -18.86 -6.24
N LEU A 74 6.55 -19.09 -5.36
CA LEU A 74 6.71 -19.97 -4.20
C LEU A 74 6.68 -21.45 -4.62
N GLU A 75 7.41 -22.29 -3.90
CA GLU A 75 7.54 -23.72 -4.22
C GLU A 75 6.41 -24.56 -3.65
N SER A 76 5.94 -24.22 -2.44
CA SER A 76 4.88 -24.93 -1.75
C SER A 76 3.50 -24.61 -2.32
N ASP A 77 2.47 -25.25 -1.78
CA ASP A 77 1.11 -25.14 -2.29
C ASP A 77 0.46 -23.77 -2.06
N ILE A 78 1.01 -22.94 -1.15
CA ILE A 78 0.64 -21.53 -0.99
C ILE A 78 1.06 -20.64 -2.17
N ARG A 79 1.65 -21.20 -3.23
CA ARG A 79 1.85 -20.47 -4.49
C ARG A 79 0.55 -19.96 -5.13
N SER A 80 -0.57 -20.67 -4.87
CA SER A 80 -1.90 -20.18 -5.20
C SER A 80 -2.32 -19.10 -4.20
N ILE A 81 -2.70 -17.93 -4.68
CA ILE A 81 -3.04 -16.78 -3.83
C ILE A 81 -4.20 -17.05 -2.87
N ASN A 82 -5.16 -17.89 -3.25
CA ASN A 82 -6.24 -18.29 -2.34
C ASN A 82 -5.72 -19.08 -1.14
N LYS A 83 -4.78 -20.01 -1.38
CA LYS A 83 -4.11 -20.76 -0.30
C LYS A 83 -3.18 -19.85 0.51
N PHE A 84 -2.50 -18.92 -0.15
CA PHE A 84 -1.68 -17.91 0.51
C PHE A 84 -2.51 -17.04 1.47
N ASN A 85 -3.66 -16.54 1.02
CA ASN A 85 -4.57 -15.73 1.83
C ASN A 85 -5.02 -16.50 3.08
N LYS A 86 -5.46 -17.74 2.91
CA LYS A 86 -5.82 -18.61 4.03
C LYS A 86 -4.64 -18.80 4.99
N PHE A 87 -3.44 -19.04 4.47
CA PHE A 87 -2.24 -19.17 5.30
C PHE A 87 -1.97 -17.90 6.11
N VAL A 88 -2.12 -16.70 5.52
CA VAL A 88 -1.95 -15.42 6.22
C VAL A 88 -3.00 -15.25 7.33
N GLU A 89 -4.27 -15.52 7.03
CA GLU A 89 -5.37 -15.41 8.00
C GLU A 89 -5.26 -16.43 9.14
N ASP A 90 -4.92 -17.69 8.83
CA ASP A 90 -4.72 -18.76 9.83
C ASP A 90 -3.55 -18.44 10.80
N ASN A 91 -2.60 -17.58 10.37
CA ASN A 91 -1.51 -17.08 11.22
C ASN A 91 -1.86 -15.77 11.97
N GLY A 92 -3.13 -15.33 11.93
CA GLY A 92 -3.63 -14.21 12.73
C GLY A 92 -3.46 -12.83 12.09
N PHE A 93 -3.05 -12.75 10.81
CA PHE A 93 -2.95 -11.49 10.09
C PHE A 93 -4.26 -11.16 9.37
N ARG A 94 -4.65 -9.88 9.36
CA ARG A 94 -5.86 -9.42 8.67
C ARG A 94 -5.54 -9.02 7.23
N LEU A 95 -6.38 -9.45 6.30
CA LEU A 95 -6.34 -9.00 4.91
C LEU A 95 -7.27 -7.79 4.68
N ASN A 96 -6.87 -6.91 3.77
CA ASN A 96 -7.70 -5.79 3.32
C ASN A 96 -8.97 -6.35 2.65
N SER A 97 -10.11 -5.97 3.21
CA SER A 97 -11.43 -6.48 2.85
C SER A 97 -12.22 -5.58 1.90
N GLU A 98 -11.72 -4.38 1.59
CA GLU A 98 -12.38 -3.44 0.67
C GLU A 98 -12.41 -4.01 -0.75
N GLY A 99 -13.60 -4.11 -1.36
CA GLY A 99 -13.77 -4.79 -2.65
C GLY A 99 -13.58 -6.32 -2.62
N GLY A 100 -13.61 -6.95 -1.43
CA GLY A 100 -13.30 -8.37 -1.22
C GLY A 100 -11.82 -8.60 -0.93
N THR A 101 -11.46 -9.68 -0.24
CA THR A 101 -10.05 -9.95 0.14
C THR A 101 -9.14 -10.22 -1.06
N LEU A 102 -9.69 -10.79 -2.13
CA LEU A 102 -9.00 -11.03 -3.40
C LEU A 102 -9.54 -10.09 -4.49
N LYS A 103 -8.67 -9.24 -5.02
CA LYS A 103 -8.94 -8.35 -6.14
C LYS A 103 -8.46 -9.04 -7.41
N VAL A 104 -9.35 -9.15 -8.40
CA VAL A 104 -9.08 -9.86 -9.65
C VAL A 104 -9.26 -8.89 -10.80
N SER A 105 -8.24 -8.78 -11.66
CA SER A 105 -8.31 -7.95 -12.85
C SER A 105 -9.43 -8.40 -13.79
N PRO A 106 -9.96 -7.53 -14.67
CA PRO A 106 -11.03 -7.90 -15.60
C PRO A 106 -10.67 -9.07 -16.53
N ASP A 107 -9.39 -9.24 -16.88
CA ASP A 107 -8.90 -10.37 -17.68
C ASP A 107 -8.72 -11.66 -16.84
N GLY A 108 -8.85 -11.59 -15.52
CA GLY A 108 -8.67 -12.71 -14.58
C GLY A 108 -7.21 -13.08 -14.31
N LEU A 109 -6.25 -12.42 -14.96
CA LEU A 109 -4.85 -12.87 -15.01
C LEU A 109 -3.95 -12.22 -13.96
N LEU A 110 -4.42 -11.17 -13.28
CA LEU A 110 -3.75 -10.56 -12.13
C LEU A 110 -4.68 -10.64 -10.92
N GLN A 111 -4.23 -11.39 -9.93
CA GLN A 111 -4.93 -11.55 -8.66
C GLN A 111 -4.08 -10.96 -7.54
N GLN A 112 -4.69 -10.14 -6.70
CA GLN A 112 -3.97 -9.40 -5.66
C GLN A 112 -4.74 -9.41 -4.35
N SER A 113 -4.01 -9.48 -3.25
CA SER A 113 -4.50 -9.30 -1.89
C SER A 113 -3.43 -8.57 -1.08
N SER A 114 -3.80 -8.03 0.07
CA SER A 114 -2.85 -7.30 0.90
C SER A 114 -3.25 -7.41 2.35
N THR A 115 -2.29 -7.26 3.24
CA THR A 115 -2.56 -7.06 4.67
C THR A 115 -3.21 -5.70 4.91
N VAL A 116 -3.91 -5.58 6.04
CA VAL A 116 -4.19 -4.28 6.65
C VAL A 116 -2.87 -3.72 7.16
N ALA A 117 -2.61 -2.42 6.93
CA ALA A 117 -1.36 -1.80 7.34
C ALA A 117 -1.12 -1.86 8.85
N ASP A 118 0.15 -1.90 9.23
CA ASP A 118 0.53 -1.70 10.63
C ASP A 118 0.26 -0.27 11.08
N SER A 119 0.20 -0.08 12.40
CA SER A 119 0.06 1.23 13.02
C SER A 119 1.19 1.48 14.01
N ALA A 120 1.61 2.73 14.15
CA ALA A 120 2.60 3.14 15.14
C ALA A 120 2.22 4.47 15.79
N LEU A 121 2.66 4.66 17.04
CA LEU A 121 2.56 5.97 17.69
C LEU A 121 3.51 6.97 17.03
N PHE A 122 3.02 8.17 16.79
CA PHE A 122 3.77 9.27 16.23
C PHE A 122 3.58 10.52 17.10
N THR A 123 4.69 11.08 17.56
CA THR A 123 4.71 12.36 18.28
C THR A 123 4.85 13.49 17.26
N PHE A 124 3.79 14.26 17.08
CA PHE A 124 3.71 15.44 16.22
C PHE A 124 4.52 16.62 16.79
N ALA A 125 4.77 17.63 15.96
CA ALA A 125 5.61 18.78 16.34
C ALA A 125 4.98 19.65 17.45
N ASP A 126 3.65 19.63 17.58
CA ASP A 126 2.88 20.27 18.64
C ASP A 126 2.76 19.40 19.91
N GLY A 127 3.48 18.28 19.97
CA GLY A 127 3.56 17.39 21.15
C GLY A 127 2.42 16.38 21.28
N VAL A 128 1.41 16.44 20.40
CA VAL A 128 0.34 15.44 20.35
C VAL A 128 0.92 14.08 19.94
N ILE A 129 0.46 13.00 20.58
CA ILE A 129 0.87 11.63 20.27
C ILE A 129 -0.35 10.87 19.81
N GLU A 130 -0.34 10.40 18.56
CA GLU A 130 -1.46 9.68 17.97
C GLU A 130 -0.97 8.48 17.14
N SER A 131 -1.87 7.53 16.93
CA SER A 131 -1.61 6.36 16.10
C SER A 131 -1.74 6.72 14.61
N ILE A 132 -0.74 6.38 13.80
CA ILE A 132 -0.74 6.62 12.35
C ILE A 132 -0.56 5.31 11.57
N PRO A 133 -1.12 5.19 10.34
CA PRO A 133 -0.84 4.08 9.45
C PRO A 133 0.63 4.09 9.02
N ARG A 134 1.22 2.90 8.98
CA ARG A 134 2.53 2.61 8.37
C ARG A 134 2.32 1.85 7.07
N SER A 135 3.28 1.01 6.71
CA SER A 135 3.27 0.21 5.50
C SER A 135 2.44 -1.07 5.66
N TYR A 136 2.17 -1.73 4.54
CA TYR A 136 1.57 -3.06 4.49
C TYR A 136 2.41 -3.97 3.57
N ILE A 137 2.04 -5.25 3.50
CA ILE A 137 2.56 -6.19 2.51
C ILE A 137 1.44 -6.63 1.55
N GLU A 138 1.75 -6.68 0.27
CA GLU A 138 0.87 -7.16 -0.80
C GLU A 138 1.30 -8.56 -1.25
N PHE A 139 0.35 -9.33 -1.76
CA PHE A 139 0.54 -10.63 -2.38
C PHE A 139 -0.09 -10.61 -3.77
N ALA A 140 0.63 -11.10 -4.78
CA ALA A 140 0.15 -11.11 -6.15
C ALA A 140 0.44 -12.44 -6.86
N GLU A 141 -0.57 -12.94 -7.57
CA GLU A 141 -0.46 -14.07 -8.48
C GLU A 141 -0.69 -13.58 -9.92
N ARG A 142 0.31 -13.77 -10.77
CA ARG A 142 0.23 -13.47 -12.21
C ARG A 142 0.02 -14.75 -12.98
N LEU A 143 -1.12 -14.90 -13.64
CA LEU A 143 -1.43 -16.08 -14.45
C LEU A 143 -0.79 -16.00 -15.85
N LEU A 144 -0.71 -17.15 -16.51
CA LEU A 144 -0.22 -17.27 -17.87
C LEU A 144 -1.09 -16.48 -18.85
N LEU A 145 -0.44 -15.82 -19.82
CA LEU A 145 -1.14 -15.23 -20.94
C LEU A 145 -1.74 -16.35 -21.82
N PRO A 146 -2.90 -16.11 -22.47
CA PRO A 146 -3.60 -17.15 -23.22
C PRO A 146 -2.77 -17.87 -24.29
N GLN A 147 -1.84 -17.16 -24.94
CA GLN A 147 -0.94 -17.72 -25.95
C GLN A 147 0.10 -18.71 -25.40
N PHE A 148 0.29 -18.77 -24.08
CA PHE A 148 1.25 -19.65 -23.41
C PHE A 148 0.59 -20.73 -22.56
N LYS A 149 -0.74 -20.91 -22.67
CA LYS A 149 -1.53 -21.85 -21.84
C LYS A 149 -1.07 -23.31 -21.91
N ASP A 150 -0.47 -23.71 -23.03
CA ASP A 150 -0.07 -25.09 -23.32
C ASP A 150 1.40 -25.37 -22.95
N LEU A 151 2.12 -24.37 -22.40
CA LEU A 151 3.49 -24.57 -21.90
C LEU A 151 3.50 -25.52 -20.71
N GLN A 152 4.52 -26.38 -20.65
CA GLN A 152 4.75 -27.18 -19.45
C GLN A 152 5.14 -26.27 -18.28
N ALA A 153 4.79 -26.66 -17.05
CA ALA A 153 4.97 -25.83 -15.88
C ALA A 153 6.45 -25.41 -15.68
N GLU A 154 7.37 -26.28 -16.04
CA GLU A 154 8.83 -26.10 -15.94
C GLU A 154 9.37 -25.11 -16.97
N GLU A 155 8.64 -24.88 -18.07
CA GLU A 155 9.00 -23.94 -19.14
C GLU A 155 8.46 -22.53 -18.89
N VAL A 156 7.55 -22.38 -17.91
CA VAL A 156 6.92 -21.10 -17.59
C VAL A 156 7.95 -20.12 -17.00
N LYS A 157 8.04 -18.94 -17.60
CA LYS A 157 8.88 -17.82 -17.17
C LYS A 157 8.00 -16.60 -16.91
N GLU A 158 8.55 -15.58 -16.24
CA GLU A 158 7.78 -14.39 -15.86
C GLU A 158 7.16 -13.66 -17.05
N HIS A 159 7.88 -13.60 -18.19
CA HIS A 159 7.37 -12.97 -19.42
C HIS A 159 6.24 -13.76 -20.10
N HIS A 160 5.93 -14.99 -19.65
CA HIS A 160 4.75 -15.73 -20.09
C HIS A 160 3.50 -15.36 -19.29
N ARG A 161 3.62 -14.54 -18.24
CA ARG A 161 2.54 -14.16 -17.32
C ARG A 161 2.06 -12.73 -17.60
N ARG A 162 0.88 -12.39 -17.09
CA ARG A 162 0.34 -11.03 -17.15
C ARG A 162 1.28 -10.05 -16.44
N ASP A 163 1.89 -9.16 -17.21
CA ASP A 163 2.73 -8.06 -16.70
C ASP A 163 1.90 -6.80 -16.42
N GLY A 164 2.45 -5.82 -15.70
CA GLY A 164 1.80 -4.54 -15.40
C GLY A 164 0.85 -4.58 -14.20
N PHE A 165 0.03 -3.54 -14.07
CA PHE A 165 -0.93 -3.34 -12.97
C PHE A 165 -2.35 -3.23 -13.51
N GLU A 166 -3.34 -3.30 -12.61
CA GLU A 166 -4.74 -3.05 -12.93
C GLU A 166 -5.29 -1.93 -12.04
N VAL A 167 -5.81 -0.86 -12.65
CA VAL A 167 -6.22 0.36 -11.92
C VAL A 167 -7.32 0.04 -10.90
N GLY A 168 -8.29 -0.80 -11.26
CA GLY A 168 -9.37 -1.21 -10.36
C GLY A 168 -8.88 -1.96 -9.13
N ASN A 169 -7.85 -2.81 -9.28
CA ASN A 169 -7.25 -3.49 -8.14
C ASN A 169 -6.45 -2.51 -7.27
N ALA A 170 -5.63 -1.67 -7.91
CA ALA A 170 -4.76 -0.72 -7.23
C ALA A 170 -5.57 0.26 -6.36
N ASP A 171 -6.69 0.78 -6.86
CA ASP A 171 -7.59 1.67 -6.12
C ASP A 171 -8.02 1.06 -4.78
N LYS A 172 -8.36 -0.23 -4.77
CA LYS A 172 -8.78 -0.94 -3.54
C LYS A 172 -7.63 -1.34 -2.64
N ILE A 173 -6.43 -1.51 -3.19
CA ILE A 173 -5.22 -1.84 -2.42
C ILE A 173 -4.69 -0.60 -1.68
N PHE A 174 -4.82 0.61 -2.26
CA PHE A 174 -4.46 1.85 -1.55
C PHE A 174 -5.23 2.03 -0.24
N GLU A 175 -6.43 1.46 -0.13
CA GLU A 175 -7.24 1.47 1.08
C GLU A 175 -6.67 0.56 2.20
N SER A 176 -5.60 -0.20 1.98
CA SER A 176 -4.93 -0.99 3.03
C SER A 176 -4.43 -0.14 4.20
N THR A 177 -4.17 1.14 3.96
CA THR A 177 -3.75 2.12 4.98
C THR A 177 -4.91 2.94 5.53
N SER A 178 -6.15 2.66 5.12
CA SER A 178 -7.30 3.48 5.49
C SER A 178 -7.72 3.27 6.94
N THR A 179 -8.28 4.31 7.53
CA THR A 179 -8.80 4.31 8.89
C THR A 179 -9.88 3.24 9.06
N GLU A 180 -10.71 3.01 8.03
CA GLU A 180 -11.74 1.97 8.06
C GLU A 180 -11.13 0.56 8.16
N GLN A 181 -10.10 0.25 7.36
CA GLN A 181 -9.44 -1.06 7.44
C GLN A 181 -8.73 -1.26 8.78
N LEU A 182 -8.05 -0.23 9.30
CA LEU A 182 -7.34 -0.29 10.57
C LEU A 182 -8.28 -0.57 11.76
N THR A 183 -9.43 0.09 11.78
CA THR A 183 -10.38 0.07 12.91
C THR A 183 -11.41 -1.07 12.84
N ARG A 184 -11.54 -1.75 11.70
CA ARG A 184 -12.41 -2.94 11.57
C ARG A 184 -12.01 -4.02 12.58
N ARG A 185 -12.93 -4.35 13.49
CA ARG A 185 -12.79 -5.52 14.36
C ARG A 185 -13.05 -6.78 13.53
N SER A 186 -12.19 -7.79 13.66
CA SER A 186 -12.44 -9.11 13.11
C SER A 186 -13.79 -9.61 13.63
N ALA A 187 -14.68 -10.04 12.73
CA ALA A 187 -15.95 -10.67 13.09
C ALA A 187 -15.71 -12.05 13.72
#